data_AF-A0A438D3L3-F1
#
_entry.id   AF-A0A438D3L3-F1
#
_cell.length_a   1.000
_cell.length_b   1.000
_cell.length_c   1.000
_cell.angle_alpha   90.00
_cell.angle_beta   90.00
_cell.angle_gamma   90.00
#
_symmetry.space_group_name_H-M   'P 1'
#
loop_
_entity.id
_entity.type
_entity.pdbx_description
1 polymer ?
#
loop_
_entity_poly.entity_id
_entity_poly.type
_entity_poly.pdbx_seq_one_letter_code
_entity_poly.pdbx_strand_id
1 'polypeptide(L)'
;MSRPWSSPPAGSQETSFMNSMRYKRILKQLSAYNAINPAEDGSVHCFPGAVIGLKYHDNLALNTSDIPGGYSMSDFKHFLKKSYSLKITTASEIEHPKPLLILISRRTTRKFLNEDEMVGLMDDLGFQVIITPPYNMSSLDKFAQVVNSCSVMVGAHGAGLANSLLLPAGAVMVQVVPLGLNWASAAYYGDPARKIGVQYLEYKIEAEESSLFDLYGRDHPIIADPQSIHLKGYDVARAVYLDGQDMKINLVRLREILVQARKLLGNPTSFK
;
A
#
# COMPACT_ATOMS: atom_id res chain seq x y z
N MET A 1 27.91 11.47 -0.69
CA MET A 1 26.65 10.99 -0.10
C MET A 1 26.09 9.91 -1.02
N SER A 2 26.44 8.65 -0.73
CA SER A 2 26.05 7.47 -1.49
C SER A 2 24.63 7.06 -1.11
N ARG A 3 23.74 6.87 -2.11
CA ARG A 3 22.43 6.23 -1.88
C ARG A 3 22.69 4.78 -1.43
N PRO A 4 22.25 4.32 -0.25
CA PRO A 4 22.63 3.00 0.27
C PRO A 4 21.92 1.82 -0.42
N TRP A 5 21.02 2.08 -1.38
CA TRP A 5 20.10 1.08 -1.88
C TRP A 5 20.11 1.08 -3.42
N SER A 6 20.65 0.02 -4.00
CA SER A 6 20.28 -0.42 -5.33
C SER A 6 18.89 -1.03 -5.27
N SER A 7 18.01 -0.63 -6.19
CA SER A 7 16.74 -1.32 -6.42
C SER A 7 17.02 -2.82 -6.63
N PRO A 8 16.20 -3.73 -6.10
CA PRO A 8 16.44 -5.15 -6.26
C PRO A 8 16.41 -5.52 -7.76
N PRO A 9 17.28 -6.45 -8.22
CA PRO A 9 17.09 -7.07 -9.52
C PRO A 9 15.73 -7.79 -9.51
N ALA A 10 15.01 -7.73 -10.63
CA ALA A 10 13.74 -8.44 -10.81
C ALA A 10 13.98 -9.94 -10.60
N GLY A 11 13.67 -10.42 -9.39
CA GLY A 11 13.77 -11.83 -9.03
C GLY A 11 12.77 -12.64 -9.85
N SER A 12 13.29 -13.69 -10.46
CA SER A 12 12.62 -14.67 -11.31
C SER A 12 11.42 -15.31 -10.61
N GLN A 13 10.21 -14.86 -10.97
CA GLN A 13 9.06 -15.75 -11.07
C GLN A 13 8.90 -16.11 -12.55
N GLU A 14 9.16 -17.37 -12.87
CA GLU A 14 8.90 -17.95 -14.18
C GLU A 14 7.46 -17.69 -14.65
N THR A 15 7.39 -17.00 -15.79
CA THR A 15 6.47 -17.23 -16.90
C THR A 15 5.04 -17.66 -16.55
N SER A 16 4.22 -16.69 -16.19
CA SER A 16 2.87 -16.60 -16.74
C SER A 16 2.74 -15.21 -17.33
N PHE A 17 2.38 -15.13 -18.61
CA PHE A 17 2.22 -13.90 -19.35
C PHE A 17 1.45 -12.87 -18.53
N MET A 18 2.17 -11.93 -17.90
CA MET A 18 1.75 -10.86 -17.01
C MET A 18 0.23 -10.72 -16.86
N ASN A 19 -0.39 -11.63 -16.11
CA ASN A 19 -1.82 -11.75 -15.78
C ASN A 19 -2.73 -10.70 -16.47
N SER A 20 -2.85 -10.76 -17.81
CA SER A 20 -3.36 -9.63 -18.63
C SER A 20 -4.81 -9.27 -18.28
N MET A 21 -5.52 -10.20 -17.64
CA MET A 21 -6.85 -9.99 -17.07
C MET A 21 -6.88 -9.04 -15.88
N ARG A 22 -5.87 -9.06 -14.99
CA ARG A 22 -5.91 -8.27 -13.74
C ARG A 22 -5.91 -6.76 -14.00
N TYR A 23 -5.10 -6.32 -14.95
CA TYR A 23 -4.97 -4.91 -15.33
C TYR A 23 -5.65 -4.57 -16.66
N LYS A 24 -6.54 -5.46 -17.15
CA LYS A 24 -7.20 -5.34 -18.44
C LYS A 24 -7.87 -3.99 -18.66
N ARG A 25 -8.54 -3.44 -17.63
CA ARG A 25 -9.19 -2.12 -17.73
C ARG A 25 -8.21 -0.99 -17.97
N ILE A 26 -7.10 -0.98 -17.24
CA ILE A 26 -6.03 0.02 -17.38
C ILE A 26 -5.44 -0.08 -18.79
N LEU A 27 -5.05 -1.29 -19.21
CA LEU A 27 -4.43 -1.52 -20.51
C LEU A 27 -5.37 -1.11 -21.67
N LYS A 28 -6.68 -1.38 -21.56
CA LYS A 28 -7.68 -0.94 -22.53
C LYS A 28 -7.85 0.57 -22.63
N GLN A 29 -7.45 1.34 -21.61
CA GLN A 29 -7.46 2.80 -21.69
C GLN A 29 -6.17 3.36 -22.30
N LEU A 30 -5.09 2.58 -22.39
CA LEU A 30 -3.82 3.00 -22.99
C LEU A 30 -3.79 2.81 -24.51
N SER A 31 -4.58 1.87 -25.04
CA SER A 31 -4.60 1.54 -26.46
C SER A 31 -5.99 1.12 -26.92
N ALA A 32 -6.37 1.51 -28.13
CA ALA A 32 -7.56 1.00 -28.82
C ALA A 32 -7.38 -0.45 -29.30
N TYR A 33 -6.14 -0.96 -29.29
CA TYR A 33 -5.79 -2.31 -29.72
C TYR A 33 -5.73 -3.27 -28.52
N ASN A 34 -6.03 -4.55 -28.77
CA ASN A 34 -5.90 -5.59 -27.76
C ASN A 34 -4.44 -5.83 -27.41
N ALA A 35 -4.17 -6.17 -26.14
CA ALA A 35 -2.85 -6.61 -25.72
C ALA A 35 -2.50 -7.94 -26.42
N ILE A 36 -1.32 -8.01 -27.02
CA ILE A 36 -0.80 -9.21 -27.69
C ILE A 36 -0.09 -10.07 -26.65
N ASN A 37 -0.34 -11.37 -26.69
CA ASN A 37 0.32 -12.37 -25.86
C ASN A 37 1.32 -13.20 -26.70
N PRO A 38 2.60 -12.82 -26.80
CA PRO A 38 3.61 -13.59 -27.52
C PRO A 38 3.83 -15.03 -27.06
N ALA A 39 3.31 -15.46 -25.89
CA ALA A 39 3.35 -16.88 -25.51
C ALA A 39 2.25 -17.71 -26.19
N GLU A 40 1.14 -17.08 -26.57
CA GLU A 40 0.01 -17.72 -27.28
C GLU A 40 0.01 -17.39 -28.77
N ASP A 41 0.56 -16.24 -29.15
CA ASP A 41 0.60 -15.73 -30.50
C ASP A 41 2.04 -15.74 -31.04
N GLY A 42 2.35 -16.77 -31.83
CA GLY A 42 3.64 -16.92 -32.51
C GLY A 42 3.74 -16.17 -33.85
N SER A 43 2.74 -15.36 -34.21
CA SER A 43 2.79 -14.57 -35.44
C SER A 43 3.74 -13.38 -35.31
N VAL A 44 4.30 -12.95 -36.45
CA VAL A 44 5.18 -11.78 -36.50
C VAL A 44 4.32 -10.52 -36.59
N HIS A 45 4.41 -9.66 -35.57
CA HIS A 45 3.74 -8.36 -35.53
C HIS A 45 4.72 -7.25 -35.88
N CYS A 46 4.51 -6.59 -37.02
CA CYS A 46 5.33 -5.45 -37.45
C CYS A 46 4.68 -4.13 -37.04
N PHE A 47 5.41 -3.29 -36.29
CA PHE A 47 4.98 -1.95 -35.90
C PHE A 47 5.93 -0.89 -36.46
N PRO A 48 5.44 0.31 -36.82
CA PRO A 48 6.29 1.39 -37.32
C PRO A 48 7.24 1.97 -36.25
N GLY A 49 7.02 1.64 -34.97
CA GLY A 49 7.87 2.04 -33.85
C GLY A 49 7.42 1.39 -32.55
N ALA A 50 8.24 1.52 -31.51
CA ALA A 50 7.95 1.03 -30.17
C ALA A 50 8.29 2.10 -29.12
N VAL A 51 7.50 2.15 -28.05
CA VAL A 51 7.79 2.97 -26.86
C VAL A 51 8.24 2.04 -25.74
N ILE A 52 9.47 2.23 -25.26
CA ILE A 52 10.04 1.41 -24.18
C ILE A 52 10.26 2.30 -22.96
N GLY A 53 9.56 1.99 -21.87
CA GLY A 53 9.74 2.68 -20.59
C GLY A 53 11.00 2.20 -19.87
N LEU A 54 12.11 2.94 -20.02
CA LEU A 54 13.40 2.62 -19.37
C LEU A 54 13.68 3.45 -18.10
N LYS A 55 12.81 4.42 -17.79
CA LYS A 55 13.04 5.36 -16.68
C LYS A 55 12.27 4.95 -15.43
N TYR A 56 12.99 4.86 -14.31
CA TYR A 56 12.44 4.70 -12.97
C TYR A 56 12.48 6.05 -12.25
N HIS A 57 11.31 6.56 -11.80
CA HIS A 57 11.17 7.88 -11.16
C HIS A 57 10.98 7.81 -9.64
N ASP A 58 11.40 6.71 -9.01
CA ASP A 58 11.14 6.35 -7.61
C ASP A 58 9.80 5.63 -7.36
N ASN A 59 9.59 5.16 -6.13
CA ASN A 59 8.45 4.36 -5.72
C ASN A 59 7.17 5.20 -5.75
N LEU A 60 6.17 4.73 -6.51
CA LEU A 60 4.88 5.41 -6.68
C LEU A 60 5.05 6.92 -6.98
N ALA A 61 6.02 7.23 -7.84
CA ALA A 61 6.41 8.59 -8.16
C ALA A 61 6.61 8.77 -9.68
N LEU A 62 6.40 10.00 -10.12
CA LEU A 62 6.66 10.46 -11.49
C LEU A 62 7.45 11.75 -11.40
N ASN A 63 8.46 11.89 -12.26
CA ASN A 63 9.15 13.17 -12.47
C ASN A 63 8.56 13.88 -13.68
N THR A 64 7.69 14.85 -13.42
CA THR A 64 6.98 15.64 -14.44
C THR A 64 7.93 16.23 -15.48
N SER A 65 9.12 16.70 -15.08
CA SER A 65 10.08 17.33 -15.99
C SER A 65 10.75 16.35 -16.95
N ASP A 66 10.81 15.06 -16.60
CA ASP A 66 11.51 14.03 -17.38
C ASP A 66 10.58 13.22 -18.30
N ILE A 67 9.27 13.35 -18.11
CA ILE A 67 8.23 12.61 -18.82
C ILE A 67 7.72 13.43 -20.00
N PRO A 68 7.76 12.89 -21.24
CA PRO A 68 7.09 13.52 -22.37
C PRO A 68 5.61 13.77 -22.08
N GLY A 69 5.17 15.02 -22.22
CA GLY A 69 3.81 15.44 -21.90
C GLY A 69 3.60 15.95 -20.47
N GLY A 70 4.63 15.90 -19.60
CA GLY A 70 4.58 16.56 -18.29
C GLY A 70 3.55 15.95 -17.33
N TYR A 71 3.35 14.64 -17.35
CA TYR A 71 2.38 13.97 -16.48
C TYR A 71 2.86 13.87 -15.04
N SER A 72 1.94 14.10 -14.10
CA SER A 72 2.15 14.01 -12.65
C SER A 72 1.50 12.76 -12.04
N MET A 73 1.78 12.49 -10.77
CA MET A 73 1.08 11.44 -10.02
C MET A 73 -0.43 11.71 -9.88
N SER A 74 -0.85 12.98 -9.89
CA SER A 74 -2.27 13.36 -9.89
C SER A 74 -2.94 12.97 -11.20
N ASP A 75 -2.25 13.13 -12.34
CA ASP A 75 -2.74 12.69 -13.65
C ASP A 75 -2.85 11.17 -13.73
N PHE A 76 -1.85 10.46 -13.19
CA PHE A 76 -1.89 9.00 -13.11
C PHE A 76 -3.07 8.53 -12.25
N LYS A 77 -3.32 9.18 -11.10
CA LYS A 77 -4.48 8.88 -10.25
C LYS A 77 -5.79 9.17 -10.97
N HIS A 78 -5.89 10.28 -11.70
CA HIS A 78 -7.05 10.60 -12.53
C HIS A 78 -7.29 9.53 -13.62
N PHE A 79 -6.22 9.08 -14.27
CA PHE A 79 -6.26 7.99 -15.25
C PHE A 79 -6.77 6.68 -14.64
N LEU A 80 -6.29 6.29 -13.45
CA LEU A 80 -6.80 5.12 -12.73
C LEU A 80 -8.31 5.26 -12.41
N LYS A 81 -8.72 6.44 -11.92
CA LYS A 81 -10.14 6.72 -11.65
C LYS A 81 -11.00 6.55 -12.89
N LYS A 82 -10.58 7.10 -14.03
CA LYS A 82 -11.29 6.94 -15.31
C LYS A 82 -11.35 5.48 -15.74
N SER A 83 -10.24 4.76 -15.63
CA SER A 83 -10.13 3.34 -16.01
C SER A 83 -11.09 2.44 -15.24
N TYR A 84 -11.30 2.71 -13.95
CA TYR A 84 -12.19 1.95 -13.09
C TYR A 84 -13.58 2.57 -12.91
N SER A 85 -13.87 3.69 -13.58
CA SER A 85 -15.13 4.44 -13.45
C SER A 85 -15.42 4.82 -11.98
N LEU A 86 -14.40 5.28 -11.27
CA LEU A 86 -14.46 5.71 -9.88
C LEU A 86 -15.09 7.10 -9.80
N LYS A 87 -16.13 7.23 -8.97
CA LYS A 87 -16.94 8.46 -8.88
C LYS A 87 -16.42 9.44 -7.82
N ILE A 88 -15.91 8.93 -6.70
CA ILE A 88 -15.57 9.75 -5.54
C ILE A 88 -14.18 10.36 -5.76
N THR A 89 -14.10 11.69 -5.65
CA THR A 89 -12.86 12.44 -5.89
C THR A 89 -12.20 12.86 -4.60
N THR A 90 -12.99 13.35 -3.65
CA THR A 90 -12.53 13.79 -2.34
C THR A 90 -13.22 13.01 -1.23
N ALA A 91 -12.53 12.84 -0.09
CA ALA A 91 -13.09 12.12 1.05
C ALA A 91 -14.33 12.81 1.65
N SER A 92 -14.47 14.12 1.43
CA SER A 92 -15.67 14.89 1.80
C SER A 92 -16.91 14.57 0.97
N GLU A 93 -16.76 13.97 -0.22
CA GLU A 93 -17.90 13.50 -1.04
C GLU A 93 -18.47 12.16 -0.55
N ILE A 94 -17.82 11.51 0.44
CA ILE A 94 -18.28 10.23 0.97
C ILE A 94 -19.47 10.48 1.90
N GLU A 95 -20.68 10.26 1.39
CA GLU A 95 -21.92 10.36 2.16
C GLU A 95 -22.20 9.05 2.92
N HIS A 96 -21.56 8.89 4.08
CA HIS A 96 -21.83 7.78 5.00
C HIS A 96 -22.07 8.26 6.43
N PRO A 97 -23.06 7.69 7.15
CA PRO A 97 -23.29 8.01 8.56
C PRO A 97 -22.07 7.72 9.45
N LYS A 98 -21.29 6.69 9.09
CA LYS A 98 -20.01 6.33 9.71
C LYS A 98 -18.91 6.33 8.64
N PRO A 99 -17.72 6.90 8.90
CA PRO A 99 -16.61 6.81 7.95
C PRO A 99 -16.23 5.35 7.68
N LEU A 100 -16.08 4.99 6.41
CA LEU A 100 -15.70 3.65 5.99
C LEU A 100 -14.18 3.47 6.14
N LEU A 101 -13.79 2.44 6.88
CA LEU A 101 -12.40 2.05 7.12
C LEU A 101 -12.15 0.67 6.54
N ILE A 102 -11.16 0.55 5.64
CA ILE A 102 -10.67 -0.76 5.20
C ILE A 102 -9.44 -1.18 6.00
N LEU A 103 -9.46 -2.42 6.49
CA LEU A 103 -8.32 -3.07 7.11
C LEU A 103 -7.73 -4.07 6.13
N ILE A 104 -6.50 -3.82 5.68
CA ILE A 104 -5.76 -4.72 4.81
C ILE A 104 -5.26 -5.91 5.66
N SER A 105 -6.00 -7.02 5.58
CA SER A 105 -5.72 -8.24 6.32
C SER A 105 -4.69 -9.09 5.57
N ARG A 106 -3.73 -9.64 6.31
CA ARG A 106 -2.66 -10.50 5.78
C ARG A 106 -2.80 -11.90 6.36
N ARG A 107 -2.52 -12.92 5.53
CA ARG A 107 -2.68 -14.34 5.90
C ARG A 107 -1.37 -15.11 6.05
N THR A 108 -0.28 -14.59 5.49
CA THR A 108 1.00 -15.31 5.41
C THR A 108 2.07 -14.66 6.27
N THR A 109 2.44 -13.42 5.95
CA THR A 109 3.51 -12.67 6.64
C THR A 109 3.00 -11.32 7.12
N ARG A 110 3.61 -10.76 8.18
CA ARG A 110 3.20 -9.46 8.78
C ARG A 110 1.72 -9.43 9.14
N LYS A 111 1.22 -10.52 9.71
CA LYS A 111 -0.16 -10.65 10.17
C LYS A 111 -0.38 -9.82 11.42
N PHE A 112 -1.62 -9.41 11.63
CA PHE A 112 -2.08 -8.90 12.91
C PHE A 112 -2.56 -10.08 13.76
N LEU A 113 -1.90 -10.33 14.88
CA LEU A 113 -2.19 -11.47 15.76
C LEU A 113 -3.46 -11.25 16.59
N ASN A 114 -3.87 -9.98 16.77
CA ASN A 114 -5.10 -9.56 17.44
C ASN A 114 -6.00 -8.74 16.51
N GLU A 115 -6.17 -9.20 15.26
CA GLU A 115 -6.97 -8.51 14.23
C GLU A 115 -8.41 -8.22 14.70
N ASP A 116 -9.07 -9.18 15.35
CA ASP A 116 -10.44 -9.03 15.83
C ASP A 116 -10.57 -7.94 16.90
N GLU A 117 -9.57 -7.82 17.79
CA GLU A 117 -9.54 -6.76 18.81
C GLU A 117 -9.33 -5.37 18.16
N MET A 118 -8.49 -5.29 17.12
CA MET A 118 -8.31 -4.06 16.34
C MET A 118 -9.61 -3.64 15.66
N VAL A 119 -10.35 -4.60 15.10
CA VAL A 119 -11.65 -4.34 14.45
C VAL A 119 -12.68 -3.86 15.48
N GLY A 120 -12.73 -4.47 16.66
CA GLY A 120 -13.58 -4.01 17.76
C GLY A 120 -13.28 -2.57 18.16
N LEU A 121 -12.00 -2.22 18.33
CA LEU A 121 -11.58 -0.84 18.61
C LEU A 121 -12.01 0.14 17.50
N MET A 122 -11.90 -0.25 16.23
CA MET A 122 -12.30 0.59 15.11
C MET A 122 -13.82 0.82 15.09
N ASP A 123 -14.64 -0.19 15.37
CA ASP A 123 -16.10 -0.04 15.47
C ASP A 123 -16.50 0.83 16.66
N ASP A 124 -15.87 0.64 17.83
CA ASP A 124 -16.06 1.48 19.03
C ASP A 124 -15.74 2.96 18.77
N LEU A 125 -14.76 3.23 17.90
CA LEU A 125 -14.41 4.58 17.47
C LEU A 125 -15.35 5.15 16.39
N GLY A 126 -16.39 4.39 16.01
CA GLY A 126 -17.45 4.82 15.10
C GLY A 126 -17.12 4.63 13.62
N PHE A 127 -16.12 3.82 13.27
CA PHE A 127 -15.87 3.44 11.88
C PHE A 127 -16.78 2.29 11.45
N GLN A 128 -17.16 2.27 10.18
CA GLN A 128 -17.66 1.05 9.55
C GLN A 128 -16.45 0.30 8.99
N VAL A 129 -16.18 -0.92 9.45
CA VAL A 129 -14.96 -1.65 9.09
C VAL A 129 -15.21 -2.67 7.99
N ILE A 130 -14.37 -2.67 6.96
CA ILE A 130 -14.29 -3.72 5.92
C ILE A 130 -12.93 -4.40 6.02
N ILE A 131 -12.92 -5.67 6.41
CA ILE A 131 -11.71 -6.50 6.41
C ILE A 131 -11.44 -6.96 4.98
N THR A 132 -10.24 -6.67 4.47
CA THR A 132 -9.83 -6.96 3.09
C THR A 132 -8.61 -7.90 3.07
N PRO A 133 -8.82 -9.22 3.01
CA PRO A 133 -7.74 -10.18 2.76
C PRO A 133 -7.30 -10.20 1.28
N PRO A 134 -6.17 -10.86 0.94
CA PRO A 134 -5.60 -10.82 -0.41
C PRO A 134 -6.54 -11.30 -1.53
N TYR A 135 -7.45 -12.24 -1.25
CA TYR A 135 -8.38 -12.74 -2.26
C TYR A 135 -9.42 -11.69 -2.68
N ASN A 136 -9.78 -10.72 -1.82
CA ASN A 136 -10.64 -9.60 -2.20
C ASN A 136 -9.99 -8.73 -3.30
N MET A 137 -8.66 -8.77 -3.42
CA MET A 137 -7.90 -8.03 -4.42
C MET A 137 -7.76 -8.78 -5.75
N SER A 138 -8.37 -9.96 -5.89
CA SER A 138 -8.38 -10.75 -7.13
C SER A 138 -9.20 -10.09 -8.24
N SER A 139 -10.32 -9.45 -7.89
CA SER A 139 -11.11 -8.62 -8.80
C SER A 139 -10.79 -7.14 -8.56
N LEU A 140 -9.80 -6.63 -9.28
CA LEU A 140 -9.32 -5.27 -9.11
C LEU A 140 -10.41 -4.23 -9.38
N ASP A 141 -11.35 -4.51 -10.28
CA ASP A 141 -12.51 -3.65 -10.57
C ASP A 141 -13.39 -3.43 -9.34
N LYS A 142 -13.82 -4.52 -8.69
CA LYS A 142 -14.68 -4.44 -7.49
C LYS A 142 -13.90 -3.84 -6.34
N PHE A 143 -12.64 -4.24 -6.20
CA PHE A 143 -11.80 -3.75 -5.12
C PHE A 143 -11.52 -2.25 -5.25
N ALA A 144 -11.31 -1.73 -6.45
CA ALA A 144 -11.13 -0.31 -6.69
C ALA A 144 -12.36 0.52 -6.28
N GLN A 145 -13.57 0.00 -6.51
CA GLN A 145 -14.81 0.65 -6.05
C GLN A 145 -14.89 0.69 -4.52
N VAL A 146 -14.55 -0.42 -3.85
CA VAL A 146 -14.49 -0.47 -2.38
C VAL A 146 -13.49 0.56 -1.85
N VAL A 147 -12.25 0.54 -2.34
CA VAL A 147 -11.21 1.47 -1.88
C VAL A 147 -11.59 2.93 -2.15
N ASN A 148 -12.19 3.24 -3.31
CA ASN A 148 -12.63 4.60 -3.64
C ASN A 148 -13.75 5.13 -2.73
N SER A 149 -14.54 4.23 -2.13
CA SER A 149 -15.57 4.58 -1.13
C SER A 149 -15.05 4.72 0.30
N CYS A 150 -13.76 4.45 0.55
CA CYS A 150 -13.20 4.46 1.90
C CYS A 150 -12.63 5.82 2.29
N SER A 151 -12.88 6.22 3.54
CA SER A 151 -12.28 7.41 4.15
C SER A 151 -10.95 7.08 4.83
N VAL A 152 -10.78 5.84 5.33
CA VAL A 152 -9.56 5.38 6.00
C VAL A 152 -9.10 4.03 5.45
N MET A 153 -7.80 3.86 5.27
CA MET A 153 -7.15 2.59 4.99
C MET A 153 -6.10 2.29 6.06
N VAL A 154 -6.20 1.14 6.71
CA VAL A 154 -5.23 0.66 7.70
C VAL A 154 -4.57 -0.61 7.17
N GLY A 155 -3.24 -0.70 7.28
CA GLY A 155 -2.54 -1.93 6.91
C GLY A 155 -1.09 -1.95 7.31
N ALA A 156 -0.55 -3.16 7.49
CA ALA A 156 0.88 -3.36 7.67
C ALA A 156 1.64 -2.98 6.40
N HIS A 157 2.85 -2.44 6.58
CA HIS A 157 3.78 -2.14 5.48
C HIS A 157 3.81 -3.29 4.46
N GLY A 158 3.54 -2.98 3.19
CA GLY A 158 3.60 -3.94 2.08
C GLY A 158 2.67 -3.60 0.92
N ALA A 159 2.70 -4.44 -0.11
CA ALA A 159 2.06 -4.20 -1.41
C ALA A 159 0.56 -3.84 -1.35
N GLY A 160 -0.16 -4.28 -0.31
CA GLY A 160 -1.56 -3.90 -0.12
C GLY A 160 -1.78 -2.39 0.01
N LEU A 161 -0.81 -1.64 0.54
CA LEU A 161 -0.89 -0.18 0.68
C LEU A 161 -0.72 0.57 -0.65
N ALA A 162 -0.25 -0.08 -1.72
CA ALA A 162 -0.21 0.51 -3.05
C ALA A 162 -1.62 0.87 -3.58
N ASN A 163 -2.66 0.22 -3.03
CA ASN A 163 -4.04 0.54 -3.35
C ASN A 163 -4.49 1.92 -2.82
N SER A 164 -3.68 2.60 -2.02
CA SER A 164 -3.91 4.00 -1.63
C SER A 164 -4.03 4.94 -2.83
N LEU A 165 -3.50 4.58 -4.00
CA LEU A 165 -3.74 5.26 -5.28
C LEU A 165 -5.22 5.37 -5.64
N LEU A 166 -6.07 4.45 -5.16
CA LEU A 166 -7.50 4.39 -5.45
C LEU A 166 -8.33 5.15 -4.40
N LEU A 167 -7.72 5.54 -3.27
CA LEU A 167 -8.38 6.34 -2.25
C LEU A 167 -8.69 7.74 -2.80
N PRO A 168 -9.83 8.35 -2.41
CA PRO A 168 -10.11 9.73 -2.76
C PRO A 168 -9.11 10.69 -2.08
N ALA A 169 -8.96 11.90 -2.63
CA ALA A 169 -8.10 12.92 -2.03
C ALA A 169 -8.62 13.31 -0.63
N GLY A 170 -7.74 13.50 0.33
CA GLY A 170 -8.09 13.78 1.73
C GLY A 170 -8.41 12.54 2.57
N ALA A 171 -8.52 11.34 1.97
CA ALA A 171 -8.61 10.10 2.74
C ALA A 171 -7.33 9.87 3.56
N VAL A 172 -7.43 9.05 4.61
CA VAL A 172 -6.32 8.77 5.53
C VAL A 172 -5.79 7.37 5.30
N MET A 173 -4.48 7.23 5.13
CA MET A 173 -3.78 5.95 5.18
C MET A 173 -2.99 5.85 6.49
N VAL A 174 -3.30 4.84 7.29
CA VAL A 174 -2.56 4.44 8.48
C VAL A 174 -1.68 3.25 8.14
N GLN A 175 -0.37 3.46 8.15
CA GLN A 175 0.60 2.41 7.93
C GLN A 175 1.12 1.87 9.26
N VAL A 176 0.90 0.59 9.53
CA VAL A 176 1.61 -0.12 10.61
C VAL A 176 3.01 -0.45 10.11
N VAL A 177 4.03 0.08 10.78
CA VAL A 177 5.45 -0.04 10.43
C VAL A 177 6.09 -1.10 11.33
N PRO A 178 6.47 -2.27 10.77
CA PRO A 178 7.15 -3.32 11.53
C PRO A 178 8.59 -2.95 11.90
N LEU A 179 9.21 -3.74 12.79
CA LEU A 179 10.61 -3.55 13.17
C LEU A 179 11.52 -3.60 11.95
N GLY A 180 12.58 -2.78 11.96
CA GLY A 180 13.56 -2.74 10.89
C GLY A 180 13.06 -2.13 9.56
N LEU A 181 11.82 -1.67 9.45
CA LEU A 181 11.24 -1.18 8.18
C LEU A 181 10.94 0.32 8.16
N ASN A 182 11.55 1.12 9.04
CA ASN A 182 11.30 2.56 9.14
C ASN A 182 11.55 3.30 7.81
N TRP A 183 12.76 3.18 7.26
CA TRP A 183 13.10 3.85 6.00
C TRP A 183 12.24 3.34 4.83
N ALA A 184 12.10 2.02 4.71
CA ALA A 184 11.30 1.41 3.64
C ALA A 184 9.83 1.87 3.70
N SER A 185 9.27 2.04 4.90
CA SER A 185 7.90 2.52 5.07
C SER A 185 7.73 3.96 4.62
N ALA A 186 8.64 4.84 5.02
CA ALA A 186 8.64 6.23 4.57
C ALA A 186 8.83 6.32 3.05
N ALA A 187 9.84 5.65 2.50
CA ALA A 187 10.20 5.74 1.09
C ALA A 187 9.13 5.13 0.14
N TYR A 188 8.52 4.00 0.51
CA TYR A 188 7.60 3.30 -0.39
C TYR A 188 6.16 3.79 -0.29
N TYR A 189 5.74 4.31 0.86
CA TYR A 189 4.32 4.62 1.09
C TYR A 189 4.12 5.97 1.80
N GLY A 190 4.92 6.32 2.80
CA GLY A 190 4.78 7.58 3.53
C GLY A 190 4.91 8.82 2.65
N ASP A 191 6.04 8.96 1.96
CA ASP A 191 6.28 10.11 1.07
C ASP A 191 5.38 10.07 -0.17
N PRO A 192 5.16 8.92 -0.83
CA PRO A 192 4.22 8.85 -1.95
C PRO A 192 2.78 9.19 -1.58
N ALA A 193 2.25 8.73 -0.42
CA ALA A 193 0.87 9.01 -0.01
C ALA A 193 0.57 10.51 0.04
N ARG A 194 1.49 11.30 0.62
CA ARG A 194 1.36 12.76 0.68
C ARG A 194 1.33 13.38 -0.71
N LYS A 195 2.17 12.90 -1.63
CA LYS A 195 2.25 13.40 -3.01
C LYS A 195 1.00 13.07 -3.85
N ILE A 196 0.24 12.03 -3.49
CA ILE A 196 -1.01 11.64 -4.17
C ILE A 196 -2.28 12.17 -3.48
N GLY A 197 -2.12 13.15 -2.58
CA GLY A 197 -3.22 13.82 -1.88
C GLY A 197 -3.91 12.95 -0.83
N VAL A 198 -3.22 11.93 -0.30
CA VAL A 198 -3.71 11.09 0.80
C VAL A 198 -3.01 11.53 2.09
N GLN A 199 -3.79 11.70 3.16
CA GLN A 199 -3.26 11.99 4.49
C GLN A 199 -2.56 10.74 5.02
N TYR A 200 -1.35 10.89 5.57
CA TYR A 200 -0.53 9.76 6.01
C TYR A 200 -0.32 9.79 7.51
N LEU A 201 -0.62 8.68 8.18
CA LEU A 201 -0.30 8.42 9.58
C LEU A 201 0.53 7.14 9.69
N GLU A 202 1.49 7.13 10.59
CA GLU A 202 2.30 5.96 10.89
C GLU A 202 2.01 5.43 12.30
N TYR A 203 1.87 4.11 12.40
CA TYR A 203 1.89 3.38 13.66
C TYR A 203 3.16 2.54 13.68
N LYS A 204 4.22 3.04 14.32
CA LYS A 204 5.46 2.29 14.49
C LYS A 204 5.30 1.34 15.67
N ILE A 205 5.48 0.06 15.42
CA ILE A 205 5.39 -0.92 16.50
C ILE A 205 6.57 -0.73 17.47
N GLU A 206 6.30 -0.98 18.75
CA GLU A 206 7.33 -1.23 19.74
C GLU A 206 7.87 -2.66 19.57
N ALA A 207 9.03 -2.93 20.19
CA ALA A 207 9.67 -4.23 20.07
C ALA A 207 8.75 -5.35 20.58
N GLU A 208 8.11 -5.12 21.72
CA GLU A 208 7.20 -6.02 22.43
C GLU A 208 5.93 -6.36 21.64
N GLU A 209 5.59 -5.57 20.61
CA GLU A 209 4.48 -5.85 19.71
C GLU A 209 4.86 -6.79 18.56
N SER A 210 6.17 -7.03 18.33
CA SER A 210 6.66 -7.94 17.30
C SER A 210 6.78 -9.36 17.83
N SER A 211 6.36 -10.35 17.04
CA SER A 211 6.59 -11.77 17.35
C SER A 211 8.08 -12.14 17.46
N LEU A 212 8.98 -11.29 16.93
CA LEU A 212 10.42 -11.46 17.07
C LEU A 212 10.90 -11.25 18.50
N PHE A 213 10.17 -10.49 19.31
CA PHE A 213 10.58 -10.16 20.68
C PHE A 213 10.64 -11.41 21.57
N ASP A 214 9.57 -12.21 21.55
CA ASP A 214 9.53 -13.47 22.31
C ASP A 214 10.53 -14.50 21.78
N LEU A 215 10.83 -14.45 20.48
CA LEU A 215 11.73 -15.41 19.83
C LEU A 215 13.21 -15.13 20.12
N TYR A 216 13.61 -13.86 20.14
CA TYR A 216 15.03 -13.47 20.22
C TYR A 216 15.39 -12.80 21.56
N GLY A 217 14.43 -12.22 22.27
CA GLY A 217 14.67 -11.44 23.47
C GLY A 217 15.14 -10.01 23.19
N ARG A 218 15.02 -9.15 24.21
CA ARG A 218 15.26 -7.70 24.13
C ARG A 218 16.66 -7.32 23.62
N ASP A 219 17.68 -8.03 24.08
CA ASP A 219 19.09 -7.66 23.84
C ASP A 219 19.65 -8.21 22.52
N HIS A 220 18.90 -9.07 21.83
CA HIS A 220 19.36 -9.64 20.57
C HIS A 220 19.41 -8.55 19.48
N PRO A 221 20.42 -8.53 18.58
CA PRO A 221 20.57 -7.47 17.58
C PRO A 221 19.36 -7.29 16.64
N ILE A 222 18.57 -8.34 16.40
CA ILE A 222 17.31 -8.22 15.64
C ILE A 222 16.32 -7.23 16.29
N ILE A 223 16.36 -7.11 17.61
CA ILE A 223 15.52 -6.20 18.38
C ILE A 223 16.28 -4.90 18.68
N ALA A 224 17.48 -5.02 19.26
CA ALA A 224 18.22 -3.88 19.79
C ALA A 224 18.97 -3.05 18.72
N ASP A 225 19.40 -3.68 17.62
CA ASP A 225 20.12 -3.01 16.53
C ASP A 225 19.70 -3.53 15.14
N PRO A 226 18.49 -3.17 14.66
CA PRO A 226 18.03 -3.60 13.36
C PRO A 226 18.94 -3.19 12.19
N GLN A 227 19.73 -2.12 12.35
CA GLN A 227 20.65 -1.66 11.33
C GLN A 227 21.79 -2.67 11.10
N SER A 228 22.31 -3.30 12.16
CA SER A 228 23.30 -4.38 12.03
C SER A 228 22.81 -5.54 11.17
N ILE A 229 21.51 -5.83 11.20
CA ILE A 229 20.89 -6.89 10.38
C ILE A 229 20.79 -6.45 8.92
N HIS A 230 20.46 -5.19 8.66
CA HIS A 230 20.47 -4.63 7.29
C HIS A 230 21.87 -4.62 6.67
N LEU A 231 22.91 -4.38 7.46
CA LEU A 231 24.30 -4.43 6.99
C LEU A 231 24.74 -5.82 6.53
N LYS A 232 24.02 -6.88 6.94
CA LYS A 232 24.25 -8.26 6.46
C LYS A 232 23.63 -8.54 5.09
N GLY A 233 22.92 -7.56 4.50
CA GLY A 233 22.35 -7.64 3.16
C GLY A 233 20.82 -7.76 3.16
N TYR A 234 20.25 -7.44 2.00
CA TYR A 234 18.80 -7.37 1.79
C TYR A 234 18.09 -8.70 2.11
N ASP A 235 18.62 -9.84 1.65
CA ASP A 235 17.96 -11.13 1.84
C ASP A 235 17.84 -11.52 3.31
N VAL A 236 18.87 -11.20 4.11
CA VAL A 236 18.88 -11.43 5.57
C VAL A 236 17.84 -10.54 6.24
N ALA A 237 17.85 -9.23 5.94
CA ALA A 237 16.90 -8.29 6.51
C ALA A 237 15.45 -8.60 6.09
N ARG A 238 15.24 -9.06 4.86
CA ARG A 238 13.94 -9.50 4.36
C ARG A 238 13.45 -10.72 5.13
N ALA A 239 14.28 -11.76 5.24
CA ALA A 239 13.90 -12.99 5.93
C ALA A 239 13.44 -12.70 7.37
N VAL A 240 14.13 -11.80 8.06
CA VAL A 240 13.78 -11.40 9.44
C VAL A 240 12.57 -10.46 9.47
N TYR A 241 12.63 -9.31 8.80
CA TYR A 241 11.69 -8.22 9.03
C TYR A 241 10.50 -8.18 8.07
N LEU A 242 10.59 -8.77 6.88
CA LEU A 242 9.47 -8.79 5.93
C LEU A 242 8.69 -10.11 6.00
N ASP A 243 9.39 -11.20 6.23
CA ASP A 243 8.83 -12.56 6.13
C ASP A 243 8.68 -13.23 7.51
N GLY A 244 9.58 -12.95 8.46
CA GLY A 244 9.65 -13.62 9.77
C GLY A 244 8.97 -12.93 10.94
N GLN A 245 8.31 -11.77 10.75
CA GLN A 245 7.62 -11.07 11.82
C GLN A 245 6.12 -10.94 11.58
N ASP A 246 5.35 -11.19 12.64
CA ASP A 246 3.95 -10.83 12.82
C ASP A 246 3.82 -9.87 14.00
N MET A 247 2.65 -9.23 14.16
CA MET A 247 2.50 -8.12 15.12
C MET A 247 1.24 -8.28 15.96
N LYS A 248 1.37 -8.11 17.28
CA LYS A 248 0.27 -7.94 18.21
C LYS A 248 0.16 -6.46 18.59
N ILE A 249 -0.85 -5.78 18.06
CA ILE A 249 -0.95 -4.33 18.12
C ILE A 249 -1.47 -3.87 19.48
N ASN A 250 -0.78 -2.89 20.08
CA ASN A 250 -1.22 -2.20 21.29
C ASN A 250 -2.42 -1.30 20.98
N LEU A 251 -3.59 -1.70 21.48
CA LEU A 251 -4.86 -1.03 21.21
C LEU A 251 -4.95 0.40 21.78
N VAL A 252 -4.24 0.69 22.87
CA VAL A 252 -4.23 2.04 23.47
C VAL A 252 -3.52 3.00 22.53
N ARG A 253 -2.35 2.62 22.03
CA ARG A 253 -1.58 3.43 21.07
C ARG A 253 -2.29 3.50 19.71
N LEU A 254 -2.90 2.39 19.27
CA LEU A 254 -3.66 2.38 18.02
C LEU A 254 -4.86 3.33 18.09
N ARG A 255 -5.54 3.40 19.25
CA ARG A 255 -6.66 4.33 19.48
C ARG A 255 -6.24 5.78 19.21
N GLU A 256 -5.06 6.19 19.69
CA GLU A 256 -4.56 7.56 19.49
C GLU A 256 -4.43 7.89 18.00
N ILE A 257 -3.85 6.98 17.21
CA ILE A 257 -3.71 7.14 15.76
C ILE A 257 -5.07 7.17 15.05
N LEU A 258 -6.01 6.31 15.43
CA LEU A 258 -7.34 6.26 14.84
C LEU A 258 -8.18 7.51 15.19
N VAL A 259 -8.03 8.06 16.39
CA VAL A 259 -8.62 9.35 16.78
C VAL A 259 -8.04 10.47 15.92
N GLN A 260 -6.73 10.48 15.68
CA GLN A 260 -6.09 11.44 14.79
C GLN A 260 -6.60 11.30 13.35
N ALA A 261 -6.78 10.06 12.85
CA ALA A 261 -7.36 9.80 11.54
C ALA A 261 -8.77 10.41 11.42
N ARG A 262 -9.62 10.27 12.44
CA ARG A 262 -10.95 10.90 12.43
C ARG A 262 -10.89 12.42 12.40
N LYS A 263 -9.97 13.03 13.14
CA LYS A 263 -9.78 14.49 13.13
C LYS A 263 -9.40 14.99 11.74
N LEU A 264 -8.53 14.27 11.03
CA LEU A 264 -8.12 14.59 9.66
C LEU A 264 -9.28 14.52 8.64
N LEU A 265 -10.30 13.70 8.91
CA LEU A 265 -11.52 13.63 8.08
C LEU A 265 -12.48 14.81 8.30
N GLY A 266 -12.21 15.71 9.27
CA GLY A 266 -13.06 16.88 9.53
C GLY A 266 -14.32 16.61 10.37
N ASN A 267 -14.43 15.43 11.00
CA ASN A 267 -15.59 15.07 11.84
C ASN A 267 -15.23 15.03 13.34
N PRO A 268 -15.42 16.13 14.09
CA PRO A 268 -15.27 16.13 15.53
C PRO A 268 -16.53 15.53 16.18
N THR A 269 -16.66 14.20 16.26
CA THR A 269 -17.60 13.64 17.25
C THR A 269 -16.88 13.55 18.58
N SER A 270 -17.43 14.20 19.59
CA SER A 270 -17.17 13.95 20.99
C SER A 270 -17.37 12.46 21.27
N PHE A 271 -16.29 11.79 21.68
CA PHE A 271 -16.38 10.46 22.28
C PHE A 271 -17.18 10.63 23.57
N LYS A 272 -18.34 9.98 23.67
CA LYS A 272 -19.05 9.82 24.95
C LYS A 272 -18.49 8.61 25.68
#